data_AF-A0A139MX22-F1
#
_entry.id   AF-A0A139MX22-F1
#
_cell.length_a   1.000
_cell.length_b   1.000
_cell.length_c   1.000
_cell.angle_alpha   90.00
_cell.angle_beta   90.00
_cell.angle_gamma   90.00
#
_symmetry.space_group_name_H-M   'P 1'
#
loop_
_entity.id
_entity.type
_entity.pdbx_description
1 polymer ?
#
loop_
_entity_poly.entity_id
_entity_poly.type
_entity_poly.pdbx_seq_one_letter_code
_entity_poly.pdbx_strand_id
1 'polypeptide(L)' 'MLDDDAVTKLYQEMGETFAPLKTWSKFILTSDEAFEAKYGSQADKKRKLYNGTLKVDLYQYFGQRVKRQLD' A
#
# COMPACT_ATOMS: atom_id res chain seq x y z
N MET A 1 17.85 -9.69 -10.49
CA MET A 1 18.11 -10.41 -9.22
C MET A 1 18.42 -9.44 -8.08
N LEU A 2 19.35 -8.48 -8.20
CA LEU A 2 19.54 -7.44 -7.17
C LEU A 2 18.32 -6.50 -7.01
N ASP A 3 17.59 -6.23 -8.10
CA ASP A 3 16.48 -5.28 -8.08
C ASP A 3 15.24 -5.80 -7.31
N ASP A 4 14.96 -7.10 -7.37
CA ASP A 4 13.77 -7.68 -6.72
C ASP A 4 13.89 -7.67 -5.19
N ASP A 5 15.09 -7.90 -4.67
CA ASP A 5 15.40 -7.84 -3.24
C ASP A 5 15.32 -6.40 -2.72
N ALA A 6 15.86 -5.45 -3.49
CA ALA A 6 15.78 -4.02 -3.15
C ALA A 6 14.34 -3.50 -3.15
N VAL A 7 13.53 -3.89 -4.13
CA VAL A 7 12.10 -3.55 -4.19
C VAL A 7 11.33 -4.19 -3.04
N THR A 8 11.62 -5.45 -2.71
CA THR A 8 10.97 -6.14 -1.58
C THR A 8 11.29 -5.44 -0.25
N LYS A 9 12.55 -5.07 -0.04
CA LYS A 9 12.97 -4.30 1.14
C LYS A 9 12.27 -2.94 1.20
N LEU A 10 12.19 -2.23 0.08
CA LEU A 10 11.48 -0.95 0.01
C LEU A 10 10.01 -1.09 0.44
N TYR A 11 9.30 -2.13 -0.04
CA TYR A 11 7.91 -2.35 0.33
C TYR A 11 7.72 -2.70 1.81
N GLN A 12 8.65 -3.47 2.39
CA GLN A 12 8.65 -3.75 3.83
C GLN A 12 8.85 -2.46 4.64
N GLU A 13 9.85 -1.65 4.28
CA GLU A 13 10.14 -0.37 4.93
C GLU A 13 8.97 0.61 4.80
N MET A 14 8.29 0.64 3.65
CA MET A 14 7.06 1.42 3.47
C MET A 14 5.95 0.96 4.42
N GLY A 15 5.75 -0.36 4.55
CA GLY A 15 4.77 -0.93 5.46
C GLY A 15 5.02 -0.51 6.91
N GLU A 16 6.26 -0.64 7.37
CA GLU A 16 6.71 -0.26 8.71
C GLU A 16 6.57 1.25 8.95
N THR A 17 7.05 2.07 8.02
CA THR A 17 7.01 3.54 8.11
C THR A 17 5.58 4.06 8.15
N PHE A 18 4.66 3.44 7.39
CA PHE A 18 3.28 3.88 7.32
C PHE A 18 2.39 3.24 8.40
N ALA A 19 2.81 2.16 9.04
CA ALA A 19 2.06 1.48 10.10
C ALA A 19 1.50 2.41 11.21
N PRO A 20 2.26 3.41 11.74
CA PRO A 20 1.75 4.29 12.79
C PRO A 20 0.72 5.32 12.29
N LEU A 21 0.66 5.60 10.99
CA LEU A 21 -0.24 6.59 10.39
C LEU A 21 -1.68 6.05 10.24
N LYS A 22 -2.33 5.73 11.37
CA LYS A 22 -3.64 5.06 11.40
C LYS A 22 -4.78 5.88 10.79
N THR A 23 -4.69 7.20 10.83
CA THR A 23 -5.72 8.12 10.33
C THR A 23 -5.53 8.52 8.87
N TRP A 24 -4.40 8.13 8.26
CA TRP A 24 -4.06 8.51 6.89
C TRP A 24 -4.51 7.44 5.92
N SER A 25 -5.21 7.86 4.86
CA SER A 25 -5.45 7.00 3.71
C SER A 25 -4.20 6.94 2.83
N LYS A 26 -3.86 5.74 2.34
CA LYS A 26 -2.67 5.48 1.52
C LYS A 26 -3.11 4.85 0.22
N PHE A 27 -2.56 5.33 -0.88
CA PHE A 27 -2.88 4.91 -2.23
C PHE A 27 -1.58 4.59 -2.95
N ILE A 28 -1.36 3.31 -3.25
CA ILE A 28 -0.10 2.82 -3.78
C ILE A 28 -0.38 2.15 -5.12
N LEU A 29 0.30 2.59 -6.17
CA LEU A 29 0.17 2.09 -7.53
C LEU A 29 1.42 1.30 -7.91
N THR A 30 1.27 0.03 -8.24
CA THR A 30 2.39 -0.81 -8.67
C THR A 30 1.93 -1.93 -9.61
N SER A 31 2.83 -2.42 -10.47
CA SER A 31 2.61 -3.63 -11.27
C SER A 31 2.94 -4.91 -10.52
N ASP A 32 3.49 -4.82 -9.30
CA ASP A 32 3.80 -5.99 -8.48
C ASP A 32 2.53 -6.58 -7.85
N GLU A 33 2.15 -7.78 -8.30
CA GLU A 33 0.97 -8.50 -7.80
C GLU A 33 1.20 -9.09 -6.39
N ALA A 34 2.45 -9.25 -5.95
CA ALA A 34 2.82 -9.71 -4.62
C ALA A 34 2.98 -8.56 -3.61
N PHE A 35 2.63 -7.33 -4.00
CA PHE A 35 2.83 -6.12 -3.20
C PHE A 35 2.28 -6.23 -1.76
N GLU A 36 1.04 -6.68 -1.55
CA GLU A 36 0.43 -6.76 -0.21
C GLU A 36 1.20 -7.69 0.73
N ALA A 37 1.75 -8.79 0.22
CA ALA A 37 2.56 -9.71 1.00
C ALA A 37 3.89 -9.07 1.43
N LYS A 38 4.53 -8.32 0.53
CA LYS A 38 5.79 -7.61 0.79
C LYS A 38 5.57 -6.38 1.69
N TYR A 39 4.46 -5.67 1.50
CA TYR A 39 4.05 -4.49 2.27
C TYR A 39 3.53 -4.84 3.67
N GLY A 40 3.19 -6.11 3.93
CA GLY A 40 2.81 -6.60 5.25
C GLY A 40 1.37 -6.27 5.67
N SER A 41 0.52 -5.81 4.75
CA SER A 41 -0.90 -5.60 5.00
C SER A 41 -1.74 -5.73 3.72
N GLN A 42 -2.98 -6.20 3.87
CA GLN A 42 -3.95 -6.25 2.78
C GLN A 42 -4.63 -4.90 2.61
N ALA A 43 -4.86 -4.50 1.36
CA ALA A 43 -5.57 -3.28 1.01
C ALA A 43 -7.08 -3.45 1.22
N ASP A 44 -7.74 -2.38 1.67
CA ASP A 44 -9.20 -2.36 1.80
C ASP A 44 -9.88 -2.47 0.43
N LYS A 45 -9.26 -1.86 -0.59
CA LYS A 45 -9.69 -1.96 -1.99
C LYS A 45 -8.51 -2.08 -2.92
N LYS A 46 -8.69 -2.86 -3.98
CA LYS A 46 -7.77 -2.99 -5.10
C LYS A 46 -8.50 -2.67 -6.40
N ARG A 47 -7.92 -1.80 -7.23
CA ARG A 47 -8.45 -1.49 -8.55
C ARG A 47 -7.38 -1.74 -9.60
N LYS A 48 -7.68 -2.63 -10.54
CA LYS A 48 -6.89 -2.82 -11.75
C LYS A 48 -6.95 -1.58 -12.62
N LEU A 49 -5.79 -1.10 -13.01
CA LEU A 49 -5.58 0.04 -13.91
C LEU A 49 -4.52 -0.36 -14.96
N TYR A 50 -4.32 0.52 -15.93
CA TYR A 50 -3.27 0.38 -16.93
C TYR A 50 -2.49 1.68 -17.01
N ASN A 51 -1.17 1.59 -16.86
CA ASN A 51 -0.25 2.70 -17.13
C ASN A 51 0.34 2.47 -18.54
N GLY A 52 -0.35 2.98 -19.57
CA GLY A 52 -0.09 2.60 -20.95
C GLY A 52 -0.48 1.14 -21.19
N THR A 53 0.45 0.31 -21.65
CA THR A 53 0.25 -1.13 -21.84
C THR A 53 0.54 -1.95 -20.58
N LEU A 54 1.15 -1.34 -19.55
CA LEU A 54 1.50 -2.03 -18.31
C LEU A 54 0.29 -2.12 -17.39
N LYS A 55 -0.14 -3.33 -17.08
CA LYS A 55 -1.14 -3.59 -16.04
C LYS A 55 -0.54 -3.22 -14.68
N VAL A 56 -1.29 -2.42 -13.92
CA VAL A 56 -0.95 -2.03 -12.54
C VAL A 56 -2.19 -2.17 -11.66
N ASP A 57 -2.00 -2.34 -10.37
CA ASP A 57 -3.07 -2.31 -9.39
C ASP A 57 -2.89 -1.11 -8.44
N LEU A 58 -3.98 -0.38 -8.22
CA LEU A 58 -4.06 0.66 -7.19
C LEU A 58 -4.57 0.04 -5.90
N TYR A 59 -3.68 -0.10 -4.93
CA TYR A 59 -3.92 -0.58 -3.57
C TYR A 59 -4.33 0.60 -2.68
N GLN A 60 -5.48 0.48 -2.03
CA GLN A 60 -6.10 1.55 -1.25
C GLN A 60 -6.25 1.08 0.21
N TYR A 61 -5.65 1.84 1.13
CA TYR A 61 -5.74 1.64 2.57
C TYR A 61 -6.42 2.87 3.15
N PHE A 62 -7.59 2.75 3.74
CA PHE A 62 -8.34 3.88 4.25
C PHE A 62 -7.94 4.20 5.69
N GLY A 63 -7.71 5.48 5.96
CA GLY A 63 -7.46 5.97 7.30
C GLY A 63 -8.67 5.74 8.21
N GLN A 64 -8.39 5.37 9.45
CA GLN A 64 -9.42 5.26 10.48
C GLN A 64 -9.95 6.65 10.83
N ARG A 65 -11.27 6.76 10.90
CA ARG A 65 -11.92 7.98 11.35
C ARG A 65 -11.70 8.15 12.86
N VAL A 66 -11.07 9.26 13.25
CA VAL A 66 -10.94 9.64 14.67
C VAL A 66 -12.34 9.89 15.23
N LYS A 67 -12.71 9.18 16.31
CA LYS A 67 -13.97 9.42 17.01
C LYS A 67 -13.89 10.78 17.70
N ARG A 68 -14.90 11.64 17.49
CA ARG A 68 -15.01 12.89 18.27
C ARG A 68 -15.32 12.51 19.71
N GLN A 69 -14.50 12.95 20.66
CA GLN A 69 -14.90 12.97 22.07
C GLN A 69 -15.94 14.08 22.19
N LEU A 70 -17.16 13.71 22.54
CA LEU A 70 -18.20 14.64 22.96
C LEU A 70 -18.00 14.76 24.47
N ASP A 71 -17.44 15.88 24.92
CA ASP A 71 -17.39 16.26 26.32
C ASP A 71 -18.77 16.77 26.78
#